data_AF-A0A4S8LLN0-F1
#
_entry.id   AF-A0A4S8LLN0-F1
#
_cell.length_a   1.000
_cell.length_b   1.000
_cell.length_c   1.000
_cell.angle_alpha   90.00
_cell.angle_beta   90.00
_cell.angle_gamma   90.00
#
_symmetry.space_group_name_H-M   'P 1'
#
loop_
_entity.id
_entity.type
_entity.pdbx_description
1 polymer ?
#
loop_
_entity_poly.entity_id
_entity_poly.type
_entity_poly.pdbx_seq_one_letter_code
_entity_poly.pdbx_strand_id
1 'polypeptide(L)'
;MDRLLELKAAFRHLVEDTEKCTTLISASGNSAPDKAKARKLIKRIKDENFWTKIERNLLRPFAIAANAIQSDNCRLDTSLLIIANLYRIHFQSVTIDAWVRAAILKSLAKCWQKADRNIFILAVVFNPYIRSKTFNPSNQISAPGRIWLLVRAAFTRFSKGQ
;
A
#
# COMPACT_ATOMS: atom_id res chain seq x y z
N MET A 1 14.04 5.18 2.00
CA MET A 1 13.45 4.48 3.17
C MET A 1 14.39 4.57 4.35
N ASP A 2 15.70 4.52 4.09
CA ASP A 2 16.76 5.03 4.97
C ASP A 2 16.44 6.45 5.47
N ARG A 3 15.93 7.33 4.59
CA ARG A 3 15.40 8.67 4.96
C ARG A 3 14.48 8.75 6.19
N LEU A 4 13.57 7.80 6.44
CA LEU A 4 12.69 7.91 7.62
C LEU A 4 13.46 7.59 8.91
N LEU A 5 14.38 6.64 8.84
CA LEU A 5 15.26 6.26 9.95
C LEU A 5 16.36 7.30 10.17
N GLU A 6 16.87 7.92 9.11
CA GLU A 6 17.77 9.10 9.17
C GLU A 6 17.10 10.26 9.93
N LEU A 7 15.79 10.45 9.73
CA LEU A 7 15.02 11.46 10.44
C LEU A 7 14.63 11.07 11.88
N LYS A 8 14.93 9.85 12.35
CA LYS A 8 14.59 9.38 13.71
C LYS A 8 15.06 10.37 14.77
N ALA A 9 16.34 10.76 14.72
CA ALA A 9 16.93 11.68 15.69
C ALA A 9 16.21 13.04 15.68
N ALA A 10 15.97 13.61 14.49
CA ALA A 10 15.26 14.86 14.33
C ALA A 10 13.82 14.79 14.85
N PHE A 11 13.09 13.71 14.54
CA PHE A 11 11.73 13.51 15.04
C PHE A 11 11.67 13.34 16.55
N ARG A 12 12.65 12.64 17.16
CA ARG A 12 12.72 12.51 18.62
C ARG A 12 12.96 13.84 19.30
N HIS A 13 13.96 14.59 18.84
CA HIS A 13 14.24 15.91 19.36
C HIS A 13 13.03 16.84 19.21
N LEU A 14 12.29 16.74 18.10
CA LEU A 14 11.07 17.52 17.88
C LEU A 14 9.98 17.20 18.91
N VAL A 15 9.80 15.93 19.28
CA VAL A 15 8.74 15.52 20.22
C VAL A 15 9.14 15.62 21.69
N GLU A 16 10.42 15.69 22.01
CA GLU A 16 10.92 15.95 23.37
C GLU A 16 10.60 17.38 23.83
N ASP A 17 10.60 18.32 22.88
CA ASP A 17 10.24 19.72 23.09
C ASP A 17 8.71 19.87 23.28
N THR A 18 8.31 20.26 24.48
CA THR A 18 6.89 20.38 24.87
C THR A 18 6.21 21.57 24.18
N GLU A 19 6.96 22.65 23.93
CA GLU A 19 6.44 23.84 23.25
C GLU A 19 6.13 23.51 21.79
N LYS A 20 7.11 22.90 21.09
CA LYS A 20 6.90 22.44 19.71
C LYS A 20 5.78 21.41 19.59
N CYS A 21 5.65 20.48 20.55
CA CYS A 21 4.51 19.56 20.59
C CYS A 21 3.17 20.30 20.67
N THR A 22 3.10 21.36 21.47
CA THR A 22 1.90 22.17 21.62
C THR A 22 1.57 22.90 20.31
N THR A 23 2.59 23.49 19.66
CA THR A 23 2.45 24.12 18.33
C THR A 23 1.99 23.12 17.26
N LEU A 24 2.51 21.91 17.25
CA LEU A 24 2.10 20.86 16.31
C LEU A 24 0.64 20.46 16.52
N ILE A 25 0.19 20.38 17.77
CA ILE A 25 -1.22 20.08 18.09
C ILE A 25 -2.12 21.24 17.68
N SER A 26 -1.75 22.49 17.95
CA SER A 26 -2.55 23.65 17.53
C SER A 26 -2.61 23.77 16.01
N ALA A 27 -1.54 23.43 15.29
CA ALA A 27 -1.49 23.44 13.83
C ALA A 27 -2.24 22.28 13.17
N SER A 28 -2.60 21.22 13.93
CA SER A 28 -3.14 19.98 13.35
C SER A 28 -4.58 20.07 12.80
N GLY A 29 -5.23 21.23 12.87
CA GLY A 29 -6.62 21.46 12.47
C GLY A 29 -7.47 21.89 13.66
N ASN A 30 -8.60 22.54 13.39
CA ASN A 30 -9.45 23.10 14.46
C ASN A 30 -10.32 22.04 15.16
N SER A 31 -10.50 20.87 14.55
CA SER A 31 -11.38 19.84 15.06
C SER A 31 -10.73 19.01 16.18
N ALA A 32 -11.54 18.55 17.14
CA ALA A 32 -11.11 17.61 18.17
C ALA A 32 -10.46 16.31 17.62
N PRO A 33 -10.99 15.65 16.56
CA PRO A 33 -10.37 14.44 16.02
C PRO A 33 -8.98 14.70 15.41
N ASP A 34 -8.76 15.86 14.80
CA ASP A 34 -7.45 16.19 14.23
C ASP A 34 -6.38 16.38 15.31
N LYS A 35 -6.72 17.13 16.37
CA LYS A 35 -5.86 17.30 17.55
C LYS A 35 -5.59 15.97 18.25
N ALA A 36 -6.57 15.07 18.29
CA ALA A 36 -6.39 13.73 18.84
C ALA A 36 -5.44 12.88 17.97
N LYS A 37 -5.50 13.02 16.64
CA LYS A 37 -4.59 12.35 15.70
C LYS A 37 -3.15 12.85 15.86
N ALA A 38 -2.94 14.16 16.01
CA ALA A 38 -1.62 14.73 16.26
C ALA A 38 -1.00 14.22 17.57
N ARG A 39 -1.78 14.22 18.68
CA ARG A 39 -1.33 13.65 19.95
C ARG A 39 -0.95 12.17 19.83
N LYS A 40 -1.75 11.38 19.10
CA LYS A 40 -1.44 9.96 18.83
C LYS A 40 -0.13 9.79 18.04
N LEU A 41 0.14 10.66 17.06
CA LEU A 41 1.38 10.65 16.30
C LEU A 41 2.59 11.00 17.17
N ILE A 42 2.51 12.08 17.96
CA ILE A 42 3.58 12.48 18.89
C ILE A 42 3.89 11.33 19.85
N LYS A 43 2.86 10.71 20.45
CA LYS A 43 3.04 9.56 21.34
C LYS A 43 3.73 8.38 20.63
N ARG A 44 3.38 8.13 19.38
CA ARG A 44 3.98 7.05 18.57
C ARG A 44 5.44 7.32 18.21
N ILE A 45 5.80 8.57 17.91
CA ILE A 45 7.18 8.96 17.63
C ILE A 45 8.07 8.83 18.87
N LYS A 46 7.53 9.06 20.08
CA LYS A 46 8.25 8.88 21.35
C LYS A 46 8.54 7.41 21.69
N ASP A 47 7.70 6.49 21.23
CA ASP A 47 7.82 5.05 21.53
C ASP A 47 9.03 4.42 20.83
N GLU A 48 10.02 3.93 21.58
CA GLU A 48 11.19 3.28 20.98
C GLU A 48 10.82 2.00 20.22
N ASN A 49 9.81 1.28 20.70
CA ASN A 49 9.37 0.05 20.06
C ASN A 49 8.81 0.31 18.66
N PHE A 50 8.30 1.51 18.39
CA PHE A 50 7.87 1.90 17.05
C PHE A 50 9.07 1.93 16.09
N TRP A 51 10.17 2.58 16.47
CA TRP A 51 11.38 2.68 15.66
C TRP A 51 12.04 1.32 15.45
N THR A 52 12.22 0.54 16.51
CA THR A 52 12.77 -0.83 16.43
C THR A 52 11.95 -1.72 15.50
N LYS A 53 10.62 -1.54 15.45
CA LYS A 53 9.75 -2.30 14.52
C LYS A 53 9.89 -1.85 13.07
N ILE A 54 10.16 -0.56 12.81
CA ILE A 54 10.37 -0.05 11.45
C ILE A 54 11.76 -0.42 10.91
N GLU A 55 12.78 -0.39 11.77
CA GLU A 55 14.18 -0.76 11.46
C GLU A 55 14.29 -2.20 10.95
N ARG A 56 13.34 -3.08 11.30
CA ARG A 56 13.25 -4.48 10.81
C ARG A 56 12.84 -4.62 9.33
N ASN A 57 13.19 -3.66 8.48
CA ASN A 57 12.92 -3.67 7.03
C ASN A 57 11.43 -3.75 6.64
N LEU A 58 10.49 -3.46 7.56
CA LEU A 58 9.05 -3.57 7.31
C LEU A 58 8.60 -2.73 6.11
N LEU A 59 9.16 -1.52 6.00
CA LEU A 59 8.77 -0.53 5.00
C LEU A 59 9.62 -0.58 3.73
N ARG A 60 10.72 -1.34 3.71
CA ARG A 60 11.62 -1.45 2.55
C ARG A 60 10.88 -1.96 1.30
N PRO A 61 10.10 -3.06 1.34
CA PRO A 61 9.36 -3.51 0.17
C PRO A 61 8.33 -2.48 -0.30
N PHE A 62 7.70 -1.73 0.62
CA PHE A 62 6.76 -0.67 0.28
C PHE A 62 7.43 0.51 -0.42
N ALA A 63 8.64 0.90 -0.01
CA ALA A 63 9.34 1.98 -0.69
C ALA A 63 9.78 1.59 -2.10
N ILE A 64 10.25 0.35 -2.29
CA ILE A 64 10.56 -0.17 -3.64
C ILE A 64 9.30 -0.16 -4.51
N ALA A 65 8.19 -0.67 -3.98
CA ALA A 65 6.91 -0.69 -4.66
C ALA A 65 6.40 0.72 -5.01
N ALA A 66 6.47 1.66 -4.06
CA ALA A 66 6.03 3.04 -4.28
C ALA A 66 6.86 3.72 -5.38
N ASN A 67 8.19 3.59 -5.33
CA ASN A 67 9.07 4.15 -6.36
C ASN A 67 8.79 3.55 -7.74
N ALA A 68 8.57 2.23 -7.81
CA ALA A 68 8.26 1.56 -9.07
C ALA A 68 6.88 1.94 -9.63
N ILE A 69 5.87 2.10 -8.76
CA ILE A 69 4.51 2.53 -9.14
C ILE A 69 4.47 4.00 -9.56
N GLN A 70 5.28 4.85 -8.92
CA GLN A 70 5.39 6.27 -9.22
C GLN A 70 6.30 6.59 -10.42
N SER A 71 6.93 5.58 -11.00
CA SER A 71 7.71 5.77 -12.23
C SER A 71 6.78 6.06 -13.40
N ASP A 72 7.19 7.00 -14.27
CA ASP A 72 6.44 7.38 -15.49
C ASP A 72 6.16 6.21 -16.43
N ASN A 73 6.99 5.16 -16.35
CA ASN A 73 6.88 3.96 -17.18
C ASN A 73 6.11 2.83 -16.50
N CYS A 74 5.49 3.05 -15.34
CA CYS A 74 4.77 2.01 -14.64
C CYS A 74 3.49 1.62 -15.38
N ARG A 75 3.44 0.37 -15.85
CA ARG A 75 2.27 -0.19 -16.51
C ARG A 75 1.29 -0.77 -15.49
N LEU A 76 0.03 -0.91 -15.88
CA LEU A 76 -1.04 -1.43 -15.01
C LEU A 76 -0.79 -2.88 -14.58
N ASP A 77 -0.28 -3.71 -15.47
CA ASP A 77 0.13 -5.08 -15.16
C ASP A 77 1.28 -5.10 -14.14
N THR A 78 2.31 -4.27 -14.33
CA THR A 78 3.41 -4.11 -13.38
C THR A 78 2.89 -3.67 -12.01
N SER A 79 1.98 -2.69 -11.97
CA SER A 79 1.36 -2.21 -10.74
C SER A 79 0.62 -3.32 -9.98
N LEU A 80 -0.18 -4.14 -10.68
CA LEU A 80 -0.89 -5.26 -10.05
C LEU A 80 0.10 -6.31 -9.52
N LEU A 81 1.14 -6.65 -10.29
CA LEU A 81 2.15 -7.63 -9.87
C LEU A 81 2.94 -7.15 -8.64
N ILE A 82 3.25 -5.85 -8.55
CA ILE A 82 3.89 -5.26 -7.37
C ILE A 82 2.98 -5.41 -6.14
N ILE A 83 1.71 -5.04 -6.25
CA ILE A 83 0.74 -5.16 -5.15
C ILE A 83 0.56 -6.64 -4.75
N ALA A 84 0.46 -7.55 -5.72
CA ALA A 84 0.34 -8.98 -5.47
C ALA A 84 1.61 -9.54 -4.80
N ASN A 85 2.79 -9.10 -5.22
CA ASN A 85 4.05 -9.49 -4.60
C ASN A 85 4.16 -8.97 -3.16
N LEU A 86 3.76 -7.72 -2.89
CA LEU A 86 3.67 -7.18 -1.52
C LEU A 86 2.74 -8.04 -0.66
N TYR A 87 1.56 -8.38 -1.17
CA TYR A 87 0.63 -9.24 -0.45
C TYR A 87 1.28 -10.60 -0.13
N ARG A 88 1.91 -11.23 -1.13
CA ARG A 88 2.58 -12.53 -1.00
C ARG A 88 3.70 -12.51 0.06
N ILE A 89 4.65 -11.59 -0.04
CA ILE A 89 5.81 -11.55 0.88
C ILE A 89 5.36 -11.30 2.33
N HIS A 90 4.32 -10.47 2.55
CA HIS A 90 3.82 -10.19 3.89
C HIS A 90 2.94 -11.33 4.41
N PHE A 91 2.15 -11.97 3.55
CA PHE A 91 1.36 -13.15 3.90
C PHE A 91 2.25 -14.31 4.35
N GLN A 92 3.36 -14.55 3.64
CA GLN A 92 4.33 -15.61 3.94
C GLN A 92 5.33 -15.24 5.05
N SER A 93 5.35 -14.00 5.52
CA SER A 93 6.32 -13.55 6.51
C SER A 93 6.03 -14.14 7.89
N VAL A 94 7.01 -14.86 8.43
CA VAL A 94 7.01 -15.40 9.81
C VAL A 94 7.69 -14.47 10.81
N THR A 95 8.44 -13.47 10.33
CA THR A 95 9.22 -12.55 11.17
C THR A 95 8.44 -11.30 11.59
N ILE A 96 7.36 -10.99 10.86
CA ILE A 96 6.46 -9.87 11.18
C ILE A 96 5.41 -10.36 12.19
N ASP A 97 5.22 -9.57 13.24
CA ASP A 97 4.16 -9.75 14.23
C ASP A 97 2.79 -9.96 13.55
N ALA A 98 2.04 -10.96 14.01
CA ALA A 98 0.75 -11.35 13.42
C ALA A 98 -0.23 -10.18 13.30
N TRP A 99 -0.28 -9.26 14.28
CA TRP A 99 -1.18 -8.12 14.23
C TRP A 99 -0.75 -7.13 13.13
N VAL A 100 0.56 -6.87 13.00
CA VAL A 100 1.12 -5.98 11.98
C VAL A 100 0.90 -6.57 10.60
N ARG A 101 1.15 -7.88 10.45
CA ARG A 101 0.89 -8.62 9.20
C ARG A 101 -0.58 -8.51 8.81
N ALA A 102 -1.51 -8.75 9.74
CA ALA A 102 -2.93 -8.62 9.47
C ALA A 102 -3.33 -7.19 9.05
N ALA A 103 -2.78 -6.17 9.72
CA ALA A 103 -3.01 -4.77 9.36
C ALA A 103 -2.49 -4.44 7.95
N ILE A 104 -1.31 -4.93 7.58
CA ILE A 104 -0.72 -4.77 6.24
C ILE A 104 -1.61 -5.43 5.18
N LEU A 105 -1.97 -6.70 5.37
CA LEU A 105 -2.79 -7.44 4.41
C LEU A 105 -4.16 -6.79 4.24
N LYS A 106 -4.77 -6.32 5.34
CA LYS A 106 -6.03 -5.56 5.31
C LYS A 106 -5.89 -4.25 4.53
N SER A 107 -4.77 -3.54 4.71
CA SER A 107 -4.50 -2.29 3.96
C SER A 107 -4.36 -2.56 2.46
N LEU A 108 -3.56 -3.55 2.07
CA LEU A 108 -3.38 -3.96 0.67
C LEU A 108 -4.70 -4.41 0.04
N ALA A 109 -5.50 -5.21 0.75
CA ALA A 109 -6.82 -5.63 0.28
C ALA A 109 -7.77 -4.44 0.10
N LYS A 110 -7.73 -3.45 1.00
CA LYS A 110 -8.52 -2.21 0.89
C LYS A 110 -8.08 -1.37 -0.31
N CYS A 111 -6.78 -1.25 -0.57
CA CYS A 111 -6.26 -0.59 -1.77
C CYS A 111 -6.76 -1.29 -3.04
N TRP A 112 -6.70 -2.62 -3.06
CA TRP A 112 -7.21 -3.42 -4.18
C TRP A 112 -8.72 -3.26 -4.40
N GLN A 113 -9.52 -3.21 -3.33
CA GLN A 113 -10.97 -2.98 -3.43
C GLN A 113 -11.33 -1.64 -4.05
N LYS A 114 -10.51 -0.60 -3.83
CA LYS A 114 -10.72 0.74 -4.39
C LYS A 114 -10.25 0.87 -5.84
N ALA A 115 -9.37 -0.01 -6.29
CA ALA A 115 -8.82 0.04 -7.64
C ALA A 115 -9.86 -0.43 -8.67
N ASP A 116 -9.64 -0.06 -9.93
CA ASP A 116 -10.41 -0.61 -11.05
C ASP A 116 -9.93 -2.03 -11.39
N ARG A 117 -10.30 -2.97 -10.52
CA ARG A 117 -9.77 -4.34 -10.50
C ARG A 117 -9.86 -5.04 -11.85
N ASN A 118 -10.96 -4.81 -12.57
CA ASN A 118 -11.20 -5.45 -13.86
C ASN A 118 -10.14 -5.02 -14.88
N ILE A 119 -9.78 -3.74 -14.92
CA ILE A 119 -8.75 -3.24 -15.83
C ILE A 119 -7.37 -3.75 -15.46
N PHE A 120 -7.02 -3.76 -14.17
CA PHE A 120 -5.75 -4.33 -13.72
C PHE A 120 -5.63 -5.83 -14.04
N ILE A 121 -6.72 -6.59 -13.86
CA ILE A 121 -6.77 -8.01 -14.25
C ILE A 121 -6.56 -8.16 -15.76
N LEU A 122 -7.29 -7.39 -16.56
CA LEU A 122 -7.15 -7.44 -18.03
C LEU A 122 -5.74 -7.06 -18.49
N ALA A 123 -5.12 -6.07 -17.86
CA ALA A 123 -3.74 -5.68 -18.17
C ALA A 123 -2.77 -6.85 -17.98
N VAL A 124 -2.91 -7.62 -16.90
CA VAL A 124 -2.08 -8.82 -16.66
C VAL A 124 -2.42 -9.94 -17.65
N VAL A 125 -3.70 -10.19 -17.92
CA VAL A 125 -4.14 -11.22 -18.88
C VAL A 125 -3.63 -10.92 -20.30
N PHE A 126 -3.59 -9.64 -20.70
CA PHE A 126 -3.10 -9.21 -22.01
C PHE A 126 -1.58 -9.03 -22.08
N ASN A 127 -0.86 -9.16 -20.96
CA ASN A 127 0.58 -9.23 -21.02
C ASN A 127 1.01 -10.55 -21.71
N PRO A 128 1.71 -10.50 -22.86
CA PRO A 128 2.00 -11.68 -23.67
C PRO A 128 2.91 -12.70 -22.98
N TYR A 129 3.71 -12.26 -21.99
CA TYR A 129 4.64 -13.08 -21.23
C TYR A 129 3.97 -13.78 -20.05
N ILE A 130 2.99 -13.11 -19.42
CA ILE A 130 2.34 -13.58 -18.18
C ILE A 130 1.03 -14.32 -18.48
N ARG A 131 0.13 -13.66 -19.22
CA ARG A 131 -1.20 -14.16 -19.57
C ARG A 131 -1.98 -14.57 -18.31
N SER A 132 -2.69 -15.70 -18.38
CA SER A 132 -3.46 -16.24 -17.26
C SER A 132 -2.62 -17.06 -16.26
N LYS A 133 -1.31 -17.24 -16.48
CA LYS A 133 -0.47 -18.16 -15.70
C LYS A 133 -0.37 -17.80 -14.21
N THR A 134 -0.52 -16.53 -13.87
CA THR A 134 -0.43 -16.03 -12.49
C THR A 134 -1.73 -16.14 -11.72
N PHE A 135 -2.84 -16.48 -12.37
CA PHE A 135 -4.12 -16.67 -11.70
C PHE A 135 -4.29 -18.11 -11.28
N ASN A 136 -4.93 -18.33 -10.15
CA ASN A 136 -5.30 -19.66 -9.70
C ASN A 136 -6.24 -20.30 -10.75
N PRO A 137 -5.90 -21.48 -11.33
CA PRO A 137 -6.74 -22.15 -12.32
C PRO A 137 -8.15 -22.47 -11.80
N SER A 138 -8.29 -22.71 -10.49
CA SER A 138 -9.56 -22.97 -9.83
C SER A 138 -10.40 -21.71 -9.58
N ASN A 139 -9.85 -20.52 -9.87
CA ASN A 139 -10.58 -19.27 -9.76
C ASN A 139 -11.42 -19.02 -11.02
N GLN A 140 -12.69 -18.68 -10.85
CA GLN A 140 -13.62 -18.40 -11.95
C GLN A 140 -13.13 -17.29 -12.89
N ILE A 141 -12.31 -16.34 -12.40
CA ILE A 141 -11.75 -15.26 -13.22
C ILE A 141 -10.84 -15.81 -14.34
N SER A 142 -10.22 -16.97 -14.14
CA SER A 142 -9.34 -17.61 -15.11
C SER A 142 -10.12 -18.27 -16.27
N ALA A 143 -11.44 -18.40 -16.15
CA ALA A 143 -12.28 -18.99 -17.19
C ALA A 143 -12.39 -18.06 -18.41
N PRO A 144 -12.20 -18.55 -19.65
CA PRO A 144 -12.24 -17.72 -20.86
C PRO A 144 -13.51 -16.88 -21.00
N GLY A 145 -14.68 -17.46 -20.67
CA GLY A 145 -15.95 -16.74 -20.73
C GLY A 145 -16.04 -15.56 -19.75
N ARG A 146 -15.44 -15.68 -18.55
CA ARG A 146 -15.40 -14.58 -17.58
C ARG A 146 -14.45 -13.48 -18.04
N ILE A 147 -13.29 -13.85 -18.59
CA ILE A 147 -12.35 -12.89 -19.19
C ILE A 147 -13.03 -12.12 -20.32
N TRP A 148 -13.75 -12.80 -21.22
CA TRP A 148 -14.48 -12.15 -22.31
C TRP A 148 -15.51 -11.12 -21.81
N LEU A 149 -16.27 -11.45 -20.76
CA LEU A 149 -17.20 -10.51 -20.14
C LEU A 149 -16.50 -9.26 -19.58
N LEU A 150 -15.32 -9.43 -18.96
CA LEU A 150 -14.50 -8.31 -18.50
C LEU A 150 -14.03 -7.45 -19.67
N VAL A 151 -13.55 -8.06 -20.76
CA VAL A 151 -13.10 -7.35 -21.97
C VAL A 151 -14.26 -6.56 -22.57
N ARG A 152 -15.42 -7.18 -22.76
CA ARG A 152 -16.61 -6.51 -23.31
C ARG A 152 -17.04 -5.33 -22.46
N ALA A 153 -17.05 -5.49 -21.14
CA ALA A 153 -17.41 -4.41 -20.21
C ALA A 153 -16.42 -3.24 -20.28
N ALA A 154 -15.12 -3.53 -20.27
CA ALA A 154 -14.07 -2.53 -20.39
C ALA A 154 -14.13 -1.79 -21.73
N PHE A 155 -14.27 -2.53 -22.84
CA PHE A 155 -14.40 -1.96 -24.17
C PHE A 155 -15.63 -1.06 -24.27
N THR A 156 -16.78 -1.51 -23.79
CA THR A 156 -18.03 -0.71 -23.82
C THR A 156 -17.86 0.58 -23.02
N ARG A 157 -17.25 0.51 -21.84
CA ARG A 157 -17.02 1.69 -20.98
C ARG A 157 -16.12 2.71 -21.67
N PHE A 158 -14.96 2.28 -22.17
CA PHE A 158 -13.99 3.19 -22.79
C PHE A 158 -14.41 3.70 -24.17
N SER A 159 -15.11 2.88 -24.98
CA SER A 159 -15.59 3.31 -26.30
C SER A 159 -16.74 4.31 -26.23
N LYS A 160 -17.55 4.27 -25.17
CA LYS A 160 -18.70 5.16 -24.98
C LYS A 160 -18.40 6.41 -24.15
N GLY A 161 -17.14 6.61 -23.71
CA GLY A 161 -16.74 7.79 -22.94
C GLY A 161 -17.43 7.93 -21.57
N GLN A 162 -17.86 6.81 -20.96
CA GLN A 162 -18.44 6.78 -19.61
C GLN A 162 -17.37 6.56 -18.54
#